data_AF-A0A6V7VSL9-F1
#
_entry.id   AF-A0A6V7VSL9-F1
#
_cell.length_a   1.000
_cell.length_b   1.000
_cell.length_c   1.000
_cell.angle_alpha   90.00
_cell.angle_beta   90.00
_cell.angle_gamma   90.00
#
_symmetry.space_group_name_H-M   'P 1'
#
loop_
_entity.id
_entity.type
_entity.pdbx_description
1 polymer ?
#
loop_
_entity_poly.entity_id
_entity_poly.type
_entity_poly.pdbx_seq_one_letter_code
_entity_poly.pdbx_strand_id
1 'polypeptide(L)'
;MSFSKCPPVKTPENFGILIICLLICVFDTYLNAILNAQQTELTLFDGLKVVSATRNVDITSQIVKVKTEFELKNEGKEDVSFFVNVITEDEAKHLSWMVAFETGKETGKFRVSRAKVKGAPDGFIFHKLELLNLLSTGSAIKVTVEYALTEYLVPHPKEIIQSENQLVLYSGLANIPSAYSLLKETCIYKVGSVQPIAFTDVSLSKYASGKITYGPYENSKPYTKKPITIHCENNSPFLVATKVDRFIEISHWGGNLAVEENVEIVNKGAFLKGSFSRLDFQMDRRGMKQPVVRSFKSILPPATRDIYYRDEIGNISTSSVYPRNDRVEVELRPRFPLFGGWRTNYVLGYNIPSSSFLHSSGSNYALRMKMMDRLFDNAVVQKLRLKIILPEMSTNIKLVTPYSVKRLPDETYKTYLDTFGRPVVVIEKENLINNHIQTFTANYNDLYQKIKIYFFSFIMNLNVFI
;
A
#
# COMPACT_ATOMS: atom_id res chain seq x y z
N MET A 1 34.20 80.30 -14.48
CA MET A 1 33.26 79.53 -15.32
C MET A 1 33.81 78.12 -15.49
N SER A 2 33.35 77.19 -14.65
CA SER A 2 33.68 75.77 -14.74
C SER A 2 32.38 74.97 -14.63
N PHE A 3 32.05 74.26 -15.69
CA PHE A 3 31.00 73.25 -15.69
C PHE A 3 31.58 71.93 -15.19
N SER A 4 31.00 71.35 -14.14
CA SER A 4 31.14 69.91 -13.86
C SER A 4 29.82 69.37 -13.33
N LYS A 5 29.29 68.39 -14.07
CA LYS A 5 27.96 67.76 -13.97
C LYS A 5 27.76 67.01 -12.64
N CYS A 6 26.54 67.09 -12.09
CA CYS A 6 26.02 66.18 -11.06
C CYS A 6 25.95 64.72 -11.58
N PRO A 7 26.21 63.70 -10.74
CA PRO A 7 25.91 62.31 -11.06
C PRO A 7 24.42 61.98 -10.77
N PRO A 8 23.84 60.95 -11.43
CA PRO A 8 22.44 60.59 -11.24
C PRO A 8 22.24 59.81 -9.94
N VAL A 9 21.11 60.08 -9.28
CA VAL A 9 20.58 59.33 -8.14
C VAL A 9 20.26 57.90 -8.60
N LYS A 10 20.89 56.90 -7.96
CA LYS A 10 20.57 55.47 -8.19
C LYS A 10 19.18 55.16 -7.64
N THR A 11 18.40 54.46 -8.46
CA THR A 11 17.00 54.05 -8.30
C THR A 11 16.74 53.10 -7.10
N PRO A 12 15.49 53.01 -6.62
CA PRO A 12 15.08 52.21 -5.45
C PRO A 12 14.87 50.71 -5.74
N GLU A 13 15.50 50.16 -6.78
CA GLU A 13 15.27 48.76 -7.20
C GLU A 13 16.09 47.75 -6.36
N ASN A 14 17.26 48.15 -5.84
CA ASN A 14 18.11 47.27 -5.03
C ASN A 14 17.55 46.99 -3.63
N PHE A 15 16.69 47.86 -3.09
CA PHE A 15 16.07 47.67 -1.79
C PHE A 15 14.97 46.60 -1.82
N GLY A 16 14.18 46.53 -2.91
CA GLY A 16 13.15 45.52 -3.08
C GLY A 16 13.71 44.11 -3.20
N ILE A 17 14.82 43.95 -3.93
CA ILE A 17 15.51 42.66 -4.10
C ILE A 17 16.07 42.17 -2.75
N LEU A 18 16.65 43.08 -1.95
CA LEU A 18 17.20 42.74 -0.63
C LEU A 18 16.09 42.27 0.34
N ILE A 19 14.93 42.92 0.31
CA ILE A 19 13.77 42.56 1.15
C ILE A 19 13.19 41.20 0.72
N ILE A 20 13.11 40.93 -0.58
CA ILE A 20 12.65 39.63 -1.11
C ILE A 20 13.62 38.51 -0.72
N CYS A 21 14.93 38.72 -0.83
CA CYS A 21 15.93 37.74 -0.37
C CYS A 21 15.84 37.48 1.14
N LEU A 22 15.66 38.53 1.96
CA LEU A 22 15.45 38.38 3.40
C LEU A 22 14.17 37.60 3.73
N LEU A 23 13.07 37.87 3.02
CA LEU A 23 11.82 37.14 3.19
C LEU A 23 11.96 35.66 2.79
N ILE A 24 12.66 35.35 1.71
CA ILE A 24 12.94 33.96 1.29
C ILE A 24 13.82 33.26 2.33
N CYS A 25 14.87 33.89 2.83
CA CYS A 25 15.71 33.30 3.87
C CYS A 25 14.97 33.11 5.20
N VAL A 26 14.10 34.05 5.58
CA VAL A 26 13.23 33.90 6.77
C VAL A 26 12.22 32.77 6.54
N PHE A 27 11.65 32.65 5.35
CA PHE A 27 10.72 31.57 5.02
C PHE A 27 11.41 30.20 4.99
N ASP A 28 12.61 30.10 4.42
CA ASP A 28 13.41 28.87 4.40
C ASP A 28 13.88 28.46 5.81
N THR A 29 14.28 29.42 6.64
CA THR A 29 14.64 29.14 8.05
C THR A 29 13.41 28.73 8.86
N TYR A 30 12.24 29.31 8.60
CA TYR A 30 10.97 28.92 9.24
C TYR A 30 10.50 27.55 8.75
N LEU A 31 10.61 27.26 7.45
CA LEU A 31 10.26 25.97 6.86
C LEU A 31 11.18 24.86 7.39
N ASN A 32 12.50 25.14 7.47
CA ASN A 32 13.48 24.23 8.07
C ASN A 32 13.25 24.06 9.57
N ALA A 33 12.84 25.10 10.30
CA ALA A 33 12.47 24.98 11.71
C ALA A 33 11.20 24.13 11.91
N ILE A 34 10.20 24.25 11.04
CA ILE A 34 8.98 23.42 11.06
C ILE A 34 9.28 21.97 10.65
N LEU A 35 10.16 21.76 9.67
CA LEU A 35 10.66 20.42 9.27
C LEU A 35 11.49 19.76 10.39
N ASN A 36 12.30 20.55 11.12
CA ASN A 36 13.09 20.06 12.25
C ASN A 36 12.28 19.88 13.54
N ALA A 37 11.19 20.63 13.73
CA ALA A 37 10.30 20.49 14.88
C ALA A 37 9.53 19.16 14.92
N GLN A 38 9.60 18.33 13.87
CA GLN A 38 9.01 17.00 13.82
C GLN A 38 9.95 15.85 14.23
N GLN A 39 11.20 16.10 14.62
CA GLN A 39 12.15 15.04 14.97
C GLN A 39 12.71 15.18 16.38
N THR A 40 11.85 15.05 17.38
CA THR A 40 12.31 14.79 18.76
C THR A 40 12.92 13.38 18.82
N GLU A 41 14.19 13.27 19.18
CA GLU A 41 14.80 11.98 19.48
C GLU A 41 14.11 11.34 20.69
N LEU A 42 13.68 10.08 20.56
CA LEU A 42 13.07 9.34 21.66
C LEU A 42 14.14 8.74 22.55
N THR A 43 13.97 8.91 23.86
CA THR A 43 14.65 8.11 24.90
C THR A 43 13.80 6.90 25.26
N LEU A 44 14.42 5.73 25.34
CA LEU A 44 13.74 4.50 25.76
C LEU A 44 13.48 4.52 27.27
N PHE A 45 12.42 3.84 27.72
CA PHE A 45 12.14 3.68 29.15
C PHE A 45 13.05 2.60 29.75
N ASP A 46 13.91 2.99 30.71
CA ASP A 46 14.88 2.09 31.35
C ASP A 46 14.24 0.94 32.16
N GLY A 47 12.95 1.05 32.51
CA GLY A 47 12.21 0.05 33.29
C GLY A 47 11.36 -0.94 32.48
N LEU A 48 11.29 -0.79 31.15
CA LEU A 48 10.44 -1.64 30.31
C LEU A 48 11.21 -2.90 29.88
N LYS A 49 10.74 -4.07 30.32
CA LYS A 49 11.33 -5.36 29.97
C LYS A 49 10.44 -6.16 29.03
N VAL A 50 11.08 -6.91 28.13
CA VAL A 50 10.41 -7.88 27.27
C VAL A 50 10.65 -9.27 27.83
N VAL A 51 9.61 -9.86 28.43
CA VAL A 51 9.67 -11.15 29.10
C VAL A 51 9.74 -12.28 28.09
N SER A 52 8.91 -12.21 27.06
CA SER A 52 8.92 -13.18 25.97
C SER A 52 8.59 -12.49 24.65
N ALA A 53 9.19 -12.97 23.57
CA ALA A 53 8.89 -12.51 22.22
C ALA A 53 8.84 -13.68 21.24
N THR A 54 7.73 -13.82 20.51
CA THR A 54 7.56 -14.86 19.49
C THR A 54 7.32 -14.22 18.13
N ARG A 55 8.21 -14.49 17.19
CA ARG A 55 8.14 -13.95 15.83
C ARG A 55 7.75 -15.05 14.85
N ASN A 56 6.61 -14.92 14.21
CA ASN A 56 6.13 -15.78 13.15
C ASN A 56 6.32 -15.09 11.80
N VAL A 57 6.97 -15.77 10.86
CA VAL A 57 7.22 -15.27 9.50
C VAL A 57 6.63 -16.28 8.51
N ASP A 58 5.64 -15.86 7.73
CA ASP A 58 5.04 -16.67 6.66
C ASP A 58 5.64 -16.26 5.31
N ILE A 59 6.35 -17.18 4.67
CA ILE A 59 6.98 -17.01 3.35
C ILE A 59 6.31 -17.88 2.26
N THR A 60 5.12 -18.44 2.55
CA THR A 60 4.41 -19.34 1.61
C THR A 60 3.75 -18.64 0.43
N SER A 61 3.64 -17.31 0.47
CA SER A 61 3.13 -16.47 -0.62
C SER A 61 4.21 -15.50 -1.11
N GLN A 62 3.95 -14.76 -2.19
CA GLN A 62 4.88 -13.71 -2.64
C GLN A 62 5.08 -12.56 -1.64
N ILE A 63 4.13 -12.36 -0.72
CA ILE A 63 4.21 -11.37 0.36
C ILE A 63 4.70 -12.07 1.62
N VAL A 64 5.79 -11.57 2.20
CA VAL A 64 6.27 -12.07 3.50
C VAL A 64 5.45 -11.40 4.60
N LYS A 65 4.74 -12.21 5.39
CA LYS A 65 3.89 -11.72 6.49
C LYS A 65 4.59 -12.01 7.80
N VAL A 66 4.89 -10.97 8.56
CA VAL A 66 5.55 -11.08 9.86
C VAL A 66 4.57 -10.71 10.96
N LYS A 67 4.41 -11.58 11.95
CA LYS A 67 3.65 -11.35 13.18
C LYS A 67 4.56 -11.56 14.37
N THR A 68 4.82 -10.53 15.14
CA THR A 68 5.63 -10.61 16.36
C THR A 68 4.78 -10.30 17.57
N GLU A 69 4.74 -11.23 18.52
CA GLU A 69 4.02 -11.12 19.76
C GLU A 69 5.02 -10.88 20.89
N PHE A 70 4.89 -9.75 21.58
CA PHE A 70 5.73 -9.34 22.69
C PHE A 70 4.94 -9.40 24.00
N GLU A 71 5.55 -9.94 25.05
CA GLU A 71 5.08 -9.84 26.42
C GLU A 71 5.92 -8.80 27.15
N LEU A 72 5.33 -7.63 27.36
CA LEU A 72 5.98 -6.49 27.97
C LEU A 72 5.61 -6.44 29.45
N LYS A 73 6.59 -6.12 30.30
CA LYS A 73 6.39 -5.88 31.73
C LYS A 73 7.03 -4.56 32.13
N ASN A 74 6.27 -3.69 32.77
CA ASN A 74 6.79 -2.45 33.32
C ASN A 74 7.35 -2.71 34.72
N GLU A 75 8.67 -2.69 34.86
CA GLU A 75 9.36 -2.75 36.15
C GLU A 75 9.99 -1.40 36.53
N GLY A 76 9.61 -0.33 35.83
CA GLY A 76 10.04 1.03 36.10
C GLY A 76 9.29 1.69 37.27
N LYS A 77 9.53 2.99 37.45
CA LYS A 77 8.84 3.83 38.45
C LYS A 77 7.71 4.66 37.84
N GLU A 78 7.68 4.75 36.51
CA GLU A 78 6.75 5.60 35.76
C GLU A 78 5.89 4.73 34.84
N ASP A 79 4.71 5.24 34.54
CA ASP A 79 3.79 4.60 33.61
C ASP A 79 4.27 4.77 32.16
N VAL A 80 4.21 3.69 31.38
CA VAL A 80 4.73 3.66 30.02
C VAL A 80 3.61 3.92 29.02
N SER A 81 3.79 4.91 28.14
CA SER A 81 2.80 5.31 27.12
C SER A 81 3.11 4.78 25.72
N PHE A 82 4.33 4.30 25.46
CA PHE A 82 4.72 3.79 24.16
C PHE A 82 5.74 2.65 24.25
N PHE A 83 5.77 1.83 23.20
CA PHE A 83 6.78 0.80 22.98
C PHE A 83 7.47 1.05 21.63
N VAL A 84 8.75 0.73 21.50
CA VAL A 84 9.49 0.88 20.24
C VAL A 84 9.73 -0.48 19.59
N ASN A 85 9.08 -0.73 18.46
CA ASN A 85 9.36 -1.89 17.62
C ASN A 85 10.52 -1.59 16.66
N VAL A 86 11.37 -2.59 16.43
CA VAL A 86 12.55 -2.48 15.57
C VAL A 86 12.42 -3.45 14.41
N ILE A 87 12.76 -2.98 13.21
CA ILE A 87 12.97 -3.82 12.04
C ILE A 87 14.35 -3.52 11.45
N THR A 88 14.88 -4.46 10.68
CA THR A 88 16.15 -4.21 9.96
C THR A 88 15.96 -3.19 8.84
N GLU A 89 17.04 -2.53 8.44
CA GLU A 89 16.99 -1.61 7.30
C GLU A 89 16.57 -2.32 5.99
N ASP A 90 16.98 -3.58 5.83
CA ASP A 90 16.61 -4.41 4.67
C ASP A 90 15.09 -4.64 4.61
N GLU A 91 14.49 -5.08 5.71
CA GLU A 91 13.03 -5.21 5.82
C GLU A 91 12.32 -3.87 5.63
N ALA A 92 12.88 -2.78 6.15
CA ALA A 92 12.28 -1.47 6.03
C ALA A 92 12.19 -0.95 4.59
N LYS A 93 13.10 -1.35 3.70
CA LYS A 93 13.04 -1.02 2.26
C LYS A 93 11.86 -1.67 1.56
N HIS A 94 11.45 -2.84 2.05
CA HIS A 94 10.37 -3.66 1.50
C HIS A 94 9.04 -3.54 2.26
N LEU A 95 9.00 -2.72 3.32
CA LEU A 95 7.84 -2.57 4.18
C LEU A 95 6.67 -1.90 3.42
N SER A 96 5.56 -2.61 3.28
CA SER A 96 4.33 -2.09 2.67
C SER A 96 3.30 -1.65 3.71
N TRP A 97 3.12 -2.46 4.76
CA TRP A 97 2.05 -2.29 5.73
C TRP A 97 2.52 -2.69 7.13
N MET A 98 2.09 -1.96 8.16
CA MET A 98 2.35 -2.28 9.56
C MET A 98 1.15 -1.89 10.42
N VAL A 99 0.82 -2.73 11.40
CA VAL A 99 -0.15 -2.46 12.45
C VAL A 99 0.36 -3.02 13.77
N ALA A 100 -0.06 -2.42 14.87
CA ALA A 100 0.15 -2.96 16.20
C ALA A 100 -1.13 -2.85 17.03
N PHE A 101 -1.34 -3.77 17.95
CA PHE A 101 -2.51 -3.82 18.84
C PHE A 101 -2.21 -4.67 20.08
N GLU A 102 -3.04 -4.55 21.11
CA GLU A 102 -3.00 -5.44 22.26
C GLU A 102 -3.51 -6.84 21.87
N THR A 103 -2.78 -7.89 22.20
CA THR A 103 -3.11 -9.27 21.81
C THR A 103 -4.52 -9.65 22.30
N GLY A 104 -5.40 -10.04 21.37
CA GLY A 104 -6.81 -10.33 21.64
C GLY A 104 -7.77 -9.14 21.46
N LYS A 105 -7.27 -7.93 21.20
CA LYS A 105 -8.05 -6.70 20.95
C LYS A 105 -7.71 -6.07 19.60
N GLU A 106 -7.90 -6.83 18.52
CA GLU A 106 -7.51 -6.43 17.14
C GLU A 106 -8.19 -5.15 16.63
N THR A 107 -9.34 -4.77 17.18
CA THR A 107 -10.05 -3.53 16.85
C THR A 107 -9.37 -2.28 17.42
N GLY A 108 -8.69 -2.41 18.55
CA GLY A 108 -7.97 -1.34 19.25
C GLY A 108 -6.54 -1.18 18.73
N LYS A 109 -6.39 -0.66 17.52
CA LYS A 109 -5.08 -0.47 16.88
C LYS A 109 -4.30 0.67 17.54
N PHE A 110 -3.02 0.42 17.79
CA PHE A 110 -2.06 1.42 18.26
C PHE A 110 -1.68 2.35 17.12
N ARG A 111 -1.36 3.61 17.46
CA ARG A 111 -0.78 4.54 16.48
C ARG A 111 0.68 4.16 16.26
N VAL A 112 1.03 3.88 15.00
CA VAL A 112 2.39 3.54 14.59
C VAL A 112 3.00 4.72 13.85
N SER A 113 4.18 5.17 14.27
CA SER A 113 4.94 6.21 13.59
C SER A 113 6.43 5.87 13.56
N ARG A 114 7.12 6.28 12.49
CA ARG A 114 8.58 6.16 12.43
C ARG A 114 9.21 7.12 13.44
N ALA A 115 10.23 6.67 14.15
CA ALA A 115 10.93 7.48 15.13
C ALA A 115 12.45 7.35 15.01
N LYS A 116 13.17 8.29 15.62
CA LYS A 116 14.62 8.19 15.89
C LYS A 116 14.81 7.95 17.38
N VAL A 117 15.72 7.07 17.74
CA VAL A 117 16.02 6.74 19.14
C VAL A 117 17.45 7.21 19.45
N LYS A 118 17.61 7.89 20.58
CA LYS A 118 18.91 8.44 21.01
C LYS A 118 19.89 7.29 21.29
N GLY A 119 21.09 7.36 20.69
CA GLY A 119 22.14 6.35 20.85
C GLY A 119 21.86 5.01 20.15
N ALA A 120 20.89 4.97 19.22
CA ALA A 120 20.61 3.78 18.43
C ALA A 120 21.72 3.47 17.42
N PRO A 121 22.07 2.19 17.21
CA PRO A 121 23.02 1.78 16.18
C PRO A 121 22.40 1.86 14.77
N ASP A 122 23.28 2.01 13.77
CA ASP A 122 22.91 2.00 12.36
C ASP A 122 22.39 0.63 11.89
N GLY A 123 21.63 0.63 10.80
CA GLY A 123 21.09 -0.58 10.17
C GLY A 123 19.83 -1.14 10.85
N PHE A 124 19.13 -0.32 11.64
CA PHE A 124 17.83 -0.59 12.24
C PHE A 124 16.89 0.60 12.03
N ILE A 125 15.60 0.32 11.86
CA ILE A 125 14.54 1.31 11.73
C ILE A 125 13.54 1.13 12.88
N PHE A 126 13.22 2.25 13.53
CA PHE A 126 12.43 2.29 14.75
C PHE A 126 11.01 2.78 14.48
N HIS A 127 10.04 2.08 15.06
CA HIS A 127 8.63 2.40 14.99
C HIS A 127 8.08 2.58 16.41
N LYS A 128 7.66 3.79 16.74
CA LYS A 128 6.97 4.10 17.99
C LYS A 128 5.54 3.59 17.90
N LEU A 129 5.14 2.78 18.88
CA LEU A 129 3.79 2.27 19.06
C LEU A 129 3.19 2.98 20.27
N GLU A 130 2.19 3.83 20.06
CA GLU A 130 1.49 4.52 21.14
C GLU A 130 0.42 3.59 21.71
N LEU A 131 0.59 3.22 22.99
CA LEU A 131 -0.35 2.35 23.70
C LEU A 131 -1.65 3.11 23.94
N LEU A 132 -2.79 2.43 23.79
CA LEU A 132 -4.11 3.05 24.05
C LEU A 132 -4.29 3.39 25.53
N ASN A 133 -3.78 2.53 26.41
CA ASN A 133 -3.79 2.72 27.85
C ASN A 133 -2.35 2.76 28.35
N LEU A 134 -2.12 3.60 29.36
CA LEU A 134 -0.85 3.66 30.07
C LEU A 134 -0.57 2.30 30.72
N LEU A 135 0.63 1.78 30.53
CA LEU A 135 1.08 0.57 31.18
C LEU A 135 1.62 0.92 32.57
N SER A 136 0.79 0.69 33.58
CA SER A 136 1.11 1.02 34.97
C SER A 136 2.32 0.26 35.51
N THR A 137 3.00 0.84 36.49
CA THR A 137 4.11 0.19 37.18
C THR A 137 3.73 -1.20 37.72
N GLY A 138 4.57 -2.21 37.46
CA GLY A 138 4.38 -3.60 37.88
C GLY A 138 3.44 -4.43 36.99
N SER A 139 2.71 -3.79 36.06
CA SER A 139 1.76 -4.46 35.17
C SER A 139 2.44 -5.03 33.91
N ALA A 140 1.75 -5.96 33.25
CA ALA A 140 2.20 -6.59 32.01
C ALA A 140 1.13 -6.49 30.92
N ILE A 141 1.57 -6.41 29.67
CA ILE A 141 0.72 -6.34 28.48
C ILE A 141 1.29 -7.21 27.37
N LYS A 142 0.42 -7.87 26.60
CA LYS A 142 0.81 -8.57 25.38
C LYS A 142 0.51 -7.69 24.17
N VAL A 143 1.54 -7.41 23.38
CA VAL A 143 1.46 -6.55 22.20
C VAL A 143 1.76 -7.39 20.96
N THR A 144 0.89 -7.31 19.97
CA THR A 144 1.11 -7.92 18.65
C THR A 144 1.47 -6.84 17.64
N VAL A 145 2.55 -7.06 16.91
CA VAL A 145 2.97 -6.24 15.76
C VAL A 145 2.92 -7.09 14.51
N GLU A 146 2.14 -6.66 13.53
CA GLU A 146 2.04 -7.31 12.23
C GLU A 146 2.54 -6.38 11.14
N TYR A 147 3.35 -6.90 10.23
CA TYR A 147 3.78 -6.17 9.05
C TYR A 147 3.99 -7.08 7.85
N ALA A 148 3.94 -6.47 6.67
CA ALA A 148 4.06 -7.17 5.40
C ALA A 148 5.19 -6.59 4.56
N LEU A 149 6.04 -7.46 4.02
CA LEU A 149 7.13 -7.12 3.14
C LEU A 149 6.81 -7.59 1.71
N THR A 150 6.98 -6.70 0.75
CA THR A 150 6.75 -6.94 -0.68
C THR A 150 8.08 -7.07 -1.41
N GLU A 151 8.14 -7.90 -2.45
CA GLU A 151 9.36 -8.07 -3.27
C GLU A 151 10.61 -8.48 -2.45
N TYR A 152 10.42 -9.14 -1.31
CA TYR A 152 11.50 -9.55 -0.40
C TYR A 152 12.05 -10.95 -0.71
N LEU A 153 11.23 -11.80 -1.34
CA LEU A 153 11.63 -13.14 -1.77
C LEU A 153 12.30 -13.07 -3.14
N VAL A 154 13.50 -13.64 -3.24
CA VAL A 154 14.30 -13.58 -4.47
C VAL A 154 14.32 -14.95 -5.14
N PRO A 155 13.84 -15.09 -6.39
CA PRO A 155 13.94 -16.35 -7.13
C PRO A 155 15.40 -16.80 -7.29
N HIS A 156 15.66 -18.07 -6.96
CA HIS A 156 16.98 -18.68 -7.05
C HIS A 156 16.87 -20.17 -7.42
N PRO A 157 17.15 -20.56 -8.67
CA PRO A 157 17.75 -19.75 -9.74
C PRO A 157 16.82 -18.62 -10.24
N LYS A 158 17.41 -17.58 -10.84
CA LYS A 158 16.67 -16.44 -11.40
C LYS A 158 15.83 -16.83 -12.63
N GLU A 159 16.22 -17.88 -13.33
CA GLU A 159 15.56 -18.40 -14.52
C GLU A 159 15.32 -19.89 -14.36
N ILE A 160 14.15 -20.36 -14.81
CA ILE A 160 13.73 -21.77 -14.78
C ILE A 160 13.12 -22.16 -16.12
N ILE A 161 13.30 -23.41 -16.55
CA ILE A 161 12.57 -23.92 -17.72
C ILE A 161 11.11 -24.23 -17.37
N GLN A 162 10.27 -24.39 -18.39
CA GLN A 162 8.82 -24.58 -18.21
C GLN A 162 8.43 -25.74 -17.27
N SER A 163 9.22 -26.82 -17.24
CA SER A 163 8.98 -28.02 -16.44
C SER A 163 9.51 -27.94 -14.99
N GLU A 164 10.24 -26.88 -14.62
CA GLU A 164 10.87 -26.74 -13.31
C GLU A 164 9.94 -26.03 -12.30
N ASN A 165 10.14 -26.31 -11.02
CA ASN A 165 9.49 -25.60 -9.93
C ASN A 165 10.26 -24.31 -9.59
N GLN A 166 9.55 -23.32 -9.06
CA GLN A 166 10.16 -22.09 -8.59
C GLN A 166 10.72 -22.28 -7.18
N LEU A 167 11.98 -21.87 -7.03
CA LEU A 167 12.69 -21.86 -5.76
C LEU A 167 13.04 -20.42 -5.40
N VAL A 168 12.97 -20.09 -4.10
CA VAL A 168 13.18 -18.72 -3.62
C VAL A 168 14.13 -18.70 -2.42
N LEU A 169 14.91 -17.62 -2.33
CA LEU A 169 15.71 -17.28 -1.18
C LEU A 169 14.98 -16.25 -0.32
N TYR A 170 14.97 -16.53 0.98
CA TYR A 170 14.60 -15.59 2.03
C TYR A 170 15.83 -15.31 2.89
N SER A 171 16.19 -14.04 3.03
CA SER A 171 17.28 -13.58 3.90
C SER A 171 16.67 -12.93 5.13
N GLY A 172 17.02 -13.37 6.34
CA GLY A 172 16.40 -12.84 7.56
C GLY A 172 17.29 -13.01 8.78
N LEU A 173 16.67 -13.07 9.97
CA LEU A 173 17.39 -13.21 11.24
C LEU A 173 16.87 -14.41 12.05
N ALA A 174 17.75 -15.21 12.64
CA ALA A 174 17.37 -16.25 13.60
C ALA A 174 16.76 -15.67 14.89
N ASN A 175 17.12 -14.43 15.24
CA ASN A 175 16.67 -13.74 16.44
C ASN A 175 15.75 -12.54 16.11
N ILE A 176 15.06 -12.02 17.12
CA ILE A 176 14.16 -10.87 16.99
C ILE A 176 14.99 -9.59 17.15
N PRO A 177 15.01 -8.68 16.15
CA PRO A 177 15.63 -7.37 16.31
C PRO A 177 14.82 -6.55 17.33
N SER A 178 15.46 -6.10 18.41
CA SER A 178 14.81 -5.37 19.50
C SER A 178 15.72 -4.28 20.06
N ALA A 179 15.10 -3.16 20.47
CA ALA A 179 15.76 -2.09 21.21
C ALA A 179 15.95 -2.41 22.70
N TYR A 180 15.25 -3.44 23.20
CA TYR A 180 15.24 -3.88 24.59
C TYR A 180 15.85 -5.29 24.70
N SER A 181 16.43 -5.60 25.86
CA SER A 181 16.88 -6.97 26.17
C SER A 181 15.69 -7.92 26.23
N LEU A 182 15.82 -9.07 25.57
CA LEU A 182 14.77 -10.10 25.52
C LEU A 182 15.15 -11.25 26.47
N LEU A 183 14.30 -11.55 27.46
CA LEU A 183 14.55 -12.68 28.36
C LEU A 183 14.41 -14.02 27.64
N LYS A 184 13.36 -14.16 26.80
CA LYS A 184 13.13 -15.33 25.96
C LYS A 184 12.64 -14.93 24.58
N GLU A 185 13.23 -15.48 23.53
CA GLU A 185 12.78 -15.24 22.16
C GLU A 185 12.68 -16.53 21.34
N THR A 186 11.78 -16.56 20.36
CA THR A 186 11.63 -17.67 19.41
C THR A 186 11.17 -17.14 18.06
N CYS A 187 11.84 -17.55 16.98
CA CYS A 187 11.45 -17.24 15.61
C CYS A 187 10.94 -18.50 14.90
N ILE A 188 9.81 -18.39 14.22
CA ILE A 188 9.15 -19.49 13.52
C ILE A 188 8.91 -19.05 12.08
N TYR A 189 9.55 -19.72 11.14
CA TYR A 189 9.44 -19.49 9.71
C TYR A 189 8.58 -20.56 9.07
N LYS A 190 7.44 -20.19 8.51
CA LYS A 190 6.55 -21.10 7.78
C LYS A 190 6.93 -21.09 6.30
N VAL A 191 7.47 -22.21 5.84
CA VAL A 191 8.05 -22.37 4.49
C VAL A 191 7.13 -23.10 3.52
N GLY A 192 6.16 -23.86 4.02
CA GLY A 192 5.22 -24.63 3.21
C GLY A 192 5.28 -26.13 3.54
N SER A 193 4.62 -26.97 2.74
CA SER A 193 4.57 -28.43 2.98
C SER A 193 5.78 -29.19 2.44
N VAL A 194 6.53 -28.60 1.52
CA VAL A 194 7.75 -29.20 0.94
C VAL A 194 8.94 -28.87 1.82
N GLN A 195 9.82 -29.85 2.05
CA GLN A 195 11.04 -29.64 2.82
C GLN A 195 11.91 -28.57 2.13
N PRO A 196 12.44 -27.59 2.88
CA PRO A 196 13.37 -26.61 2.33
C PRO A 196 14.60 -27.33 1.77
N ILE A 197 15.16 -26.79 0.69
CA ILE A 197 16.38 -27.31 0.06
C ILE A 197 17.56 -27.11 1.00
N ALA A 198 17.64 -25.90 1.57
CA ALA A 198 18.65 -25.54 2.55
C ALA A 198 18.10 -24.46 3.48
N PHE A 199 18.55 -24.47 4.73
CA PHE A 199 18.40 -23.35 5.66
C PHE A 199 19.65 -23.25 6.52
N THR A 200 19.95 -22.05 7.02
CA THR A 200 21.11 -21.84 7.88
C THR A 200 20.94 -22.57 9.21
N ASP A 201 21.81 -23.51 9.51
CA ASP A 201 21.86 -24.14 10.83
C ASP A 201 22.48 -23.20 11.86
N VAL A 202 21.69 -22.86 12.86
CA VAL A 202 22.09 -22.06 14.02
C VAL A 202 21.78 -22.88 15.26
N SER A 203 22.43 -22.62 16.40
CA SER A 203 22.09 -23.30 17.64
C SER A 203 20.58 -23.26 17.89
N LEU A 204 20.01 -24.42 18.26
CA LEU A 204 18.57 -24.59 18.47
C LEU A 204 17.70 -24.32 17.23
N SER A 205 18.20 -24.63 16.02
CA SER A 205 17.37 -24.73 14.81
C SER A 205 16.65 -26.08 14.77
N LYS A 206 15.38 -26.08 14.34
CA LYS A 206 14.61 -27.30 14.08
C LYS A 206 13.66 -27.10 12.92
N TYR A 207 13.69 -28.01 11.96
CA TYR A 207 12.63 -28.15 10.96
C TYR A 207 11.61 -29.20 11.41
N ALA A 208 10.34 -28.82 11.46
CA ALA A 208 9.24 -29.74 11.72
C ALA A 208 7.94 -29.25 11.08
N SER A 209 7.23 -30.15 10.40
CA SER A 209 5.88 -29.91 9.87
C SER A 209 5.74 -28.62 9.05
N GLY A 210 6.69 -28.35 8.15
CA GLY A 210 6.65 -27.18 7.27
C GLY A 210 7.04 -25.85 7.93
N LYS A 211 7.63 -25.91 9.12
CA LYS A 211 8.11 -24.75 9.87
C LYS A 211 9.58 -24.96 10.27
N ILE A 212 10.36 -23.89 10.17
CA ILE A 212 11.72 -23.81 10.70
C ILE A 212 11.66 -22.94 11.95
N THR A 213 11.99 -23.51 13.10
CA THR A 213 12.05 -22.80 14.38
C THR A 213 13.50 -22.51 14.73
N TYR A 214 13.79 -21.27 15.13
CA TYR A 214 15.05 -20.86 15.72
C TYR A 214 14.83 -20.43 17.16
N GLY A 215 15.60 -21.02 18.07
CA GLY A 215 15.44 -20.84 19.51
C GLY A 215 14.64 -21.97 20.16
N PRO A 216 14.26 -21.84 21.43
CA PRO A 216 14.24 -20.60 22.21
C PRO A 216 15.65 -20.09 22.55
N TYR A 217 15.89 -18.79 22.40
CA TYR A 217 17.10 -18.13 22.91
C TYR A 217 16.77 -17.40 24.21
N GLU A 218 17.74 -17.36 25.13
CA GLU A 218 17.60 -16.69 26.42
C GLU A 218 18.55 -15.51 26.52
N ASN A 219 18.09 -14.44 27.19
CA ASN A 219 18.87 -13.24 27.51
C ASN A 219 19.56 -12.59 26.30
N SER A 220 18.82 -12.44 25.20
CA SER A 220 19.33 -11.79 23.98
C SER A 220 19.53 -10.30 24.19
N LYS A 221 20.73 -9.82 23.85
CA LYS A 221 21.13 -8.41 23.97
C LYS A 221 20.38 -7.54 22.94
N PRO A 222 20.12 -6.26 23.25
CA PRO A 222 19.58 -5.30 22.28
C PRO A 222 20.43 -5.27 21.01
N TYR A 223 19.78 -5.05 19.87
CA TYR A 223 20.43 -4.87 18.56
C TYR A 223 21.28 -6.05 18.06
N THR A 224 21.08 -7.25 18.60
CA THR A 224 21.75 -8.47 18.12
C THR A 224 21.26 -8.84 16.71
N LYS A 225 22.16 -9.25 15.81
CA LYS A 225 21.83 -9.78 14.48
C LYS A 225 22.45 -11.17 14.32
N LYS A 226 21.64 -12.19 14.08
CA LYS A 226 22.06 -13.54 13.67
C LYS A 226 21.48 -13.83 12.29
N PRO A 227 22.19 -13.52 11.19
CA PRO A 227 21.66 -13.66 9.84
C PRO A 227 21.40 -15.11 9.49
N ILE A 228 20.30 -15.35 8.77
CA ILE A 228 19.94 -16.67 8.22
C ILE A 228 19.51 -16.52 6.78
N THR A 229 19.65 -17.60 6.03
CA THR A 229 19.12 -17.77 4.68
C THR A 229 18.27 -19.03 4.63
N ILE A 230 17.12 -18.96 3.96
CA ILE A 230 16.22 -20.09 3.74
C ILE A 230 16.01 -20.22 2.22
N HIS A 231 16.31 -21.39 1.67
CA HIS A 231 16.08 -21.75 0.27
C HIS A 231 14.97 -22.80 0.21
N CYS A 232 13.82 -22.44 -0.36
CA CYS A 232 12.65 -23.31 -0.40
C CYS A 232 11.89 -23.22 -1.72
N GLU A 233 11.08 -24.24 -2.00
CA GLU A 233 10.14 -24.22 -3.11
C GLU A 233 8.97 -23.29 -2.81
N ASN A 234 8.67 -22.38 -3.74
CA ASN A 234 7.50 -21.51 -3.66
C ASN A 234 6.95 -21.28 -5.07
N ASN A 235 5.99 -22.13 -5.47
CA ASN A 235 5.29 -22.00 -6.76
C ASN A 235 4.08 -21.06 -6.70
N SER A 236 3.91 -20.29 -5.62
CA SER A 236 2.86 -19.27 -5.60
C SER A 236 3.12 -18.25 -6.72
N PRO A 237 2.08 -17.67 -7.33
CA PRO A 237 2.27 -16.71 -8.40
C PRO A 237 2.83 -15.39 -7.84
N PHE A 238 3.98 -14.97 -8.35
CA PHE A 238 4.63 -13.70 -7.97
C PHE A 238 4.09 -12.57 -8.84
N LEU A 239 2.76 -12.39 -8.81
CA LEU A 239 2.08 -11.43 -9.67
C LEU A 239 2.09 -10.03 -9.05
N VAL A 240 2.65 -9.07 -9.77
CA VAL A 240 2.80 -7.69 -9.32
C VAL A 240 2.09 -6.77 -10.31
N ALA A 241 1.17 -5.95 -9.81
CA ALA A 241 0.61 -4.83 -10.56
C ALA A 241 1.57 -3.65 -10.46
N THR A 242 2.32 -3.41 -11.54
CA THR A 242 3.30 -2.32 -11.61
C THR A 242 2.63 -0.96 -11.55
N LYS A 243 1.48 -0.82 -12.23
CA LYS A 243 0.69 0.39 -12.29
C LYS A 243 -0.80 0.06 -12.30
N VAL A 244 -1.55 0.80 -11.49
CA VAL A 244 -3.01 0.75 -11.45
C VAL A 244 -3.50 2.19 -11.57
N ASP A 245 -4.08 2.55 -12.71
CA ASP A 245 -4.80 3.81 -12.87
C ASP A 245 -6.30 3.52 -12.70
N ARG A 246 -6.86 3.95 -11.57
CA ARG A 246 -8.28 3.79 -11.24
C ARG A 246 -9.01 5.10 -11.47
N PHE A 247 -10.05 5.07 -12.28
CA PHE A 247 -10.93 6.18 -12.59
C PHE A 247 -12.28 5.91 -11.94
N ILE A 248 -12.80 6.90 -11.21
CA ILE A 248 -14.15 6.87 -10.65
C ILE A 248 -14.88 8.11 -11.15
N GLU A 249 -15.80 7.93 -12.09
CA GLU A 249 -16.64 8.99 -12.63
C GLU A 249 -18.01 8.99 -11.97
N ILE A 250 -18.40 10.15 -11.43
CA ILE A 250 -19.69 10.33 -10.76
C ILE A 250 -20.68 10.98 -11.72
N SER A 251 -21.81 10.33 -11.96
CA SER A 251 -22.90 10.87 -12.77
C SER A 251 -24.17 11.06 -11.92
N HIS A 252 -24.55 12.32 -11.67
CA HIS A 252 -25.80 12.61 -10.95
C HIS A 252 -27.01 12.51 -11.87
N TRP A 253 -26.81 12.68 -13.18
CA TRP A 253 -27.85 12.48 -14.19
C TRP A 253 -28.16 11.01 -14.42
N GLY A 254 -27.14 10.17 -14.56
CA GLY A 254 -27.29 8.73 -14.76
C GLY A 254 -27.57 7.95 -13.48
N GLY A 255 -27.45 8.58 -12.31
CA GLY A 255 -27.63 7.92 -11.01
C GLY A 255 -26.66 6.75 -10.78
N ASN A 256 -25.48 6.80 -11.40
CA ASN A 256 -24.49 5.74 -11.37
C ASN A 256 -23.07 6.29 -11.16
N LEU A 257 -22.18 5.39 -10.78
CA LEU A 257 -20.74 5.60 -10.73
C LEU A 257 -20.13 4.66 -11.76
N ALA A 258 -19.35 5.19 -12.68
CA ALA A 258 -18.58 4.41 -13.62
C ALA A 258 -17.15 4.28 -13.09
N VAL A 259 -16.68 3.03 -12.95
CA VAL A 259 -15.32 2.74 -12.51
C VAL A 259 -14.58 2.07 -13.65
N GLU A 260 -13.39 2.55 -13.98
CA GLU A 260 -12.47 1.91 -14.93
C GLU A 260 -11.10 1.77 -14.27
N GLU A 261 -10.51 0.58 -14.35
CA GLU A 261 -9.19 0.28 -13.83
C GLU A 261 -8.28 -0.19 -14.97
N ASN A 262 -7.27 0.61 -15.28
CA ASN A 262 -6.18 0.22 -16.18
C ASN A 262 -5.07 -0.40 -15.34
N VAL A 263 -4.79 -1.68 -15.56
CA VAL A 263 -3.89 -2.48 -14.72
C VAL A 263 -2.76 -3.06 -15.57
N GLU A 264 -1.53 -2.72 -15.23
CA GLU A 264 -0.32 -3.29 -15.81
C GLU A 264 0.26 -4.35 -14.86
N ILE A 265 0.21 -5.62 -15.24
CA ILE A 265 0.68 -6.75 -14.42
C ILE A 265 1.92 -7.41 -15.02
N VAL A 266 2.80 -7.87 -14.14
CA VAL A 266 3.99 -8.66 -14.48
C VAL A 266 4.14 -9.80 -13.49
N ASN A 267 4.50 -10.99 -13.96
CA ASN A 267 4.91 -12.08 -13.09
C ASN A 267 6.40 -11.92 -12.77
N LYS A 268 6.74 -11.52 -11.54
CA LYS A 268 8.11 -11.34 -11.03
C LYS A 268 8.72 -12.63 -10.44
N GLY A 269 8.12 -13.78 -10.73
CA GLY A 269 8.71 -15.07 -10.40
C GLY A 269 10.01 -15.33 -11.16
N ALA A 270 10.57 -16.54 -11.01
CA ALA A 270 11.72 -16.97 -11.81
C ALA A 270 11.40 -16.87 -13.30
N PHE A 271 12.27 -16.20 -14.07
CA PHE A 271 12.08 -15.95 -15.49
C PHE A 271 12.00 -17.27 -16.28
N LEU A 272 11.16 -17.31 -17.31
CA LEU A 272 11.14 -18.46 -18.21
C LEU A 272 12.43 -18.52 -19.02
N LYS A 273 13.21 -19.58 -18.81
CA LYS A 273 14.40 -19.91 -19.59
C LYS A 273 14.01 -20.69 -20.83
N GLY A 274 14.51 -20.26 -21.99
CA GLY A 274 14.25 -20.93 -23.27
C GLY A 274 12.90 -20.59 -23.88
N SER A 275 12.46 -21.41 -24.83
CA SER A 275 11.21 -21.21 -25.57
C SER A 275 10.00 -21.76 -24.82
N PHE A 276 8.87 -21.07 -24.93
CA PHE A 276 7.58 -21.60 -24.50
C PHE A 276 7.07 -22.68 -25.45
N SER A 277 6.62 -23.81 -24.88
CA SER A 277 6.01 -24.92 -25.63
C SER A 277 4.57 -25.14 -25.14
N ARG A 278 3.61 -24.91 -26.05
CA ARG A 278 2.18 -25.11 -25.75
C ARG A 278 1.86 -26.57 -25.45
N LEU A 279 2.50 -27.50 -26.15
CA LEU A 279 2.32 -28.94 -25.94
C LEU A 279 2.75 -29.33 -24.53
N ASP A 280 3.97 -28.95 -24.14
CA ASP A 280 4.50 -29.24 -22.79
C ASP A 280 3.63 -28.58 -21.71
N PHE A 281 3.08 -27.41 -21.99
CA PHE A 281 2.23 -26.69 -21.05
C PHE A 281 0.91 -27.43 -20.79
N GLN A 282 0.36 -28.04 -21.83
CA GLN A 282 -0.87 -28.83 -21.75
C GLN A 282 -0.64 -30.23 -21.18
N MET A 283 0.53 -30.83 -21.44
CA MET A 283 0.89 -32.16 -20.93
C MET A 283 1.33 -32.15 -19.46
N ASP A 284 1.73 -31.00 -18.92
CA ASP A 284 2.19 -30.90 -17.54
C ASP A 284 1.08 -31.15 -16.51
N ARG A 285 1.29 -32.19 -15.70
CA ARG A 285 0.33 -32.68 -14.70
C ARG A 285 0.33 -31.89 -13.39
N ARG A 286 1.27 -30.95 -13.19
CA ARG A 286 1.33 -30.11 -11.97
C ARG A 286 0.12 -29.18 -11.84
N GLY A 287 -0.53 -28.84 -12.95
CA GLY A 287 -1.74 -28.01 -12.95
C GLY A 287 -1.53 -26.68 -12.23
N MET A 288 -2.33 -26.42 -11.20
CA MET A 288 -2.26 -25.18 -10.38
C MET A 288 -0.99 -25.06 -9.53
N LYS A 289 -0.18 -26.13 -9.39
CA LYS A 289 1.09 -26.09 -8.66
C LYS A 289 2.25 -25.55 -9.50
N GLN A 290 2.04 -25.23 -10.77
CA GLN A 290 3.06 -24.59 -11.58
C GLN A 290 3.24 -23.11 -11.19
N PRO A 291 4.46 -22.56 -11.30
CA PRO A 291 4.74 -21.15 -11.06
C PRO A 291 4.28 -20.25 -12.23
N VAL A 292 3.00 -20.32 -12.59
CA VAL A 292 2.40 -19.65 -13.75
C VAL A 292 1.01 -19.13 -13.42
N VAL A 293 0.67 -17.94 -13.93
CA VAL A 293 -0.68 -17.38 -13.76
C VAL A 293 -1.53 -17.73 -14.99
N ARG A 294 -2.58 -18.51 -14.78
CA ARG A 294 -3.58 -18.84 -15.82
C ARG A 294 -4.82 -17.97 -15.77
N SER A 295 -5.23 -17.66 -14.55
CA SER A 295 -6.39 -16.83 -14.25
C SER A 295 -6.17 -16.17 -12.91
N PHE A 296 -6.89 -15.09 -12.67
CA PHE A 296 -6.92 -14.42 -11.39
C PHE A 296 -8.33 -13.90 -11.11
N LYS A 297 -8.64 -13.75 -9.83
CA LYS A 297 -9.98 -13.44 -9.35
C LYS A 297 -10.01 -12.05 -8.75
N SER A 298 -10.76 -11.16 -9.39
CA SER A 298 -11.07 -9.83 -8.87
C SER A 298 -12.36 -9.87 -8.06
N ILE A 299 -12.47 -9.02 -7.03
CA ILE A 299 -13.69 -8.86 -6.23
C ILE A 299 -14.18 -7.43 -6.38
N LEU A 300 -15.34 -7.30 -7.03
CA LEU A 300 -16.03 -6.04 -7.26
C LEU A 300 -17.15 -5.80 -6.23
N PRO A 301 -17.60 -4.55 -6.05
CA PRO A 301 -18.71 -4.23 -5.18
C PRO A 301 -20.02 -4.97 -5.55
N PRO A 302 -20.97 -5.12 -4.61
CA PRO A 302 -22.29 -5.65 -4.93
C PRO A 302 -23.04 -4.71 -5.89
N ALA A 303 -24.04 -5.23 -6.59
CA ALA A 303 -24.84 -4.51 -7.59
C ALA A 303 -24.07 -3.95 -8.79
N THR A 304 -22.85 -4.45 -9.03
CA THR A 304 -22.08 -4.14 -10.23
C THR A 304 -22.80 -4.60 -11.50
N ARG A 305 -22.82 -3.75 -12.53
CA ARG A 305 -23.43 -3.95 -13.85
C ARG A 305 -22.43 -3.56 -14.95
N ASP A 306 -22.75 -3.96 -16.18
CA ASP A 306 -22.02 -3.56 -17.40
C ASP A 306 -20.50 -3.79 -17.31
N ILE A 307 -20.09 -4.95 -16.77
CA ILE A 307 -18.68 -5.30 -16.63
C ILE A 307 -18.10 -5.56 -18.03
N TYR A 308 -17.02 -4.87 -18.37
CA TYR A 308 -16.23 -5.15 -19.55
C TYR A 308 -14.76 -5.41 -19.18
N TYR A 309 -14.17 -6.33 -19.92
CA TYR A 309 -12.78 -6.75 -19.78
C TYR A 309 -12.10 -6.71 -21.14
N ARG A 310 -11.17 -5.78 -21.31
CA ARG A 310 -10.49 -5.52 -22.59
C ARG A 310 -9.01 -5.28 -22.40
N ASP A 311 -8.25 -5.34 -23.47
CA ASP A 311 -6.88 -4.82 -23.54
C ASP A 311 -6.80 -3.71 -24.62
N GLU A 312 -5.59 -3.31 -24.98
CA GLU A 312 -5.33 -2.31 -26.02
C GLU A 312 -5.85 -2.75 -27.39
N ILE A 313 -5.88 -4.05 -27.68
CA ILE A 313 -6.27 -4.59 -28.98
C ILE A 313 -7.73 -5.03 -29.03
N GLY A 314 -8.48 -4.87 -27.94
CA GLY A 314 -9.93 -5.02 -27.89
C GLY A 314 -10.42 -5.95 -26.79
N ASN A 315 -11.63 -6.50 -27.00
CA ASN A 315 -12.29 -7.30 -25.97
C ASN A 315 -11.54 -8.62 -25.69
N ILE A 316 -11.56 -9.05 -24.43
CA ILE A 316 -11.11 -10.38 -24.02
C ILE A 316 -12.34 -11.16 -23.54
N SER A 317 -12.78 -12.15 -24.31
CA SER A 317 -13.98 -12.94 -24.01
C SER A 317 -13.78 -13.99 -22.91
N THR A 318 -12.54 -14.26 -22.50
CA THR A 318 -12.19 -15.27 -21.50
C THR A 318 -12.31 -14.72 -20.07
N SER A 319 -13.54 -14.36 -19.68
CA SER A 319 -13.90 -13.93 -18.32
C SER A 319 -15.14 -14.66 -17.83
N SER A 320 -15.29 -14.81 -16.51
CA SER A 320 -16.48 -15.40 -15.90
C SER A 320 -16.91 -14.59 -14.68
N VAL A 321 -18.19 -14.25 -14.62
CA VAL A 321 -18.76 -13.42 -13.54
C VAL A 321 -19.63 -14.29 -12.65
N TYR A 322 -19.39 -14.24 -11.35
CA TYR A 322 -20.12 -14.97 -10.33
C TYR A 322 -20.70 -13.96 -9.33
N PRO A 323 -21.98 -13.56 -9.50
CA PRO A 323 -22.64 -12.69 -8.55
C PRO A 323 -22.87 -13.42 -7.22
N ARG A 324 -22.58 -12.75 -6.11
CA ARG A 324 -22.89 -13.18 -4.74
C ARG A 324 -23.71 -12.10 -4.04
N ASN A 325 -24.26 -12.42 -2.87
CA ASN A 325 -25.12 -11.48 -2.13
C ASN A 325 -24.36 -10.22 -1.67
N ASP A 326 -23.06 -10.35 -1.34
CA ASP A 326 -22.25 -9.29 -0.74
C ASP A 326 -21.17 -8.72 -1.69
N ARG A 327 -20.94 -9.36 -2.84
CA ARG A 327 -19.87 -9.03 -3.78
C ARG A 327 -20.14 -9.60 -5.17
N VAL A 328 -19.43 -9.11 -6.17
CA VAL A 328 -19.37 -9.76 -7.49
C VAL A 328 -17.97 -10.28 -7.71
N GLU A 329 -17.83 -11.58 -7.93
CA GLU A 329 -16.55 -12.21 -8.19
C GLU A 329 -16.33 -12.31 -9.71
N VAL A 330 -15.18 -11.85 -10.19
CA VAL A 330 -14.85 -11.90 -11.62
C VAL A 330 -13.56 -12.69 -11.80
N GLU A 331 -13.65 -13.85 -12.45
CA GLU A 331 -12.48 -14.59 -12.89
C GLU A 331 -12.05 -14.05 -14.26
N LEU A 332 -10.82 -13.55 -14.32
CA LEU A 332 -10.20 -12.98 -15.50
C LEU A 332 -9.11 -13.92 -16.00
N ARG A 333 -9.14 -14.28 -17.28
CA ARG A 333 -8.09 -15.05 -17.94
C ARG A 333 -7.41 -14.16 -18.98
N PRO A 334 -6.11 -13.83 -18.81
CA PRO A 334 -5.37 -13.12 -19.84
C PRO A 334 -5.27 -13.95 -21.12
N ARG A 335 -4.95 -13.31 -22.26
CA ARG A 335 -4.85 -13.99 -23.57
C ARG A 335 -3.83 -15.13 -23.60
N PHE A 336 -2.81 -15.04 -22.75
CA PHE A 336 -1.76 -16.03 -22.59
C PHE A 336 -1.42 -16.22 -21.10
N PRO A 337 -0.99 -17.42 -20.69
CA PRO A 337 -0.56 -17.66 -19.31
C PRO A 337 0.68 -16.83 -18.99
N LEU A 338 0.78 -16.25 -17.79
CA LEU A 338 1.93 -15.40 -17.42
C LEU A 338 3.00 -16.25 -16.73
N PHE A 339 4.03 -16.63 -17.47
CA PHE A 339 5.29 -17.15 -16.92
C PHE A 339 6.14 -16.02 -16.33
N GLY A 340 7.17 -16.36 -15.55
CA GLY A 340 8.05 -15.35 -14.97
C GLY A 340 8.70 -14.47 -16.04
N GLY A 341 8.66 -13.17 -15.80
CA GLY A 341 9.10 -12.12 -16.71
C GLY A 341 8.02 -11.63 -17.69
N TRP A 342 6.93 -12.38 -17.88
CA TRP A 342 5.88 -12.00 -18.81
C TRP A 342 5.00 -10.90 -18.20
N ARG A 343 4.59 -9.97 -19.06
CA ARG A 343 3.78 -8.80 -18.71
C ARG A 343 2.54 -8.76 -19.57
N THR A 344 1.45 -8.26 -19.01
CA THR A 344 0.23 -7.93 -19.76
C THR A 344 -0.42 -6.72 -19.11
N ASN A 345 -1.18 -5.98 -19.89
CA ASN A 345 -2.05 -4.93 -19.41
C ASN A 345 -3.50 -5.27 -19.75
N TYR A 346 -4.42 -4.79 -18.92
CA TYR A 346 -5.84 -4.93 -19.17
C TYR A 346 -6.60 -3.77 -18.56
N VAL A 347 -7.82 -3.60 -19.04
CA VAL A 347 -8.80 -2.65 -18.54
C VAL A 347 -10.00 -3.43 -18.02
N LEU A 348 -10.33 -3.21 -16.76
CA LEU A 348 -11.56 -3.71 -16.14
C LEU A 348 -12.43 -2.52 -15.79
N GLY A 349 -13.59 -2.41 -16.44
CA GLY A 349 -14.54 -1.35 -16.15
C GLY A 349 -15.93 -1.88 -15.86
N TYR A 350 -16.68 -1.14 -15.06
CA TYR A 350 -18.00 -1.53 -14.58
C TYR A 350 -18.78 -0.33 -14.04
N ASN A 351 -20.11 -0.48 -13.98
CA ASN A 351 -21.03 0.51 -13.41
C ASN A 351 -21.61 0.01 -12.09
N ILE A 352 -21.81 0.93 -11.15
CA ILE A 352 -22.53 0.68 -9.89
C ILE A 352 -23.59 1.76 -9.65
N PRO A 353 -24.75 1.43 -9.06
CA PRO A 353 -25.73 2.43 -8.63
C PRO A 353 -25.12 3.41 -7.62
N SER A 354 -25.33 4.72 -7.81
CA SER A 354 -24.74 5.72 -6.92
C SER A 354 -25.35 5.70 -5.52
N SER A 355 -26.61 5.26 -5.36
CA SER A 355 -27.36 5.26 -4.10
C SER A 355 -26.68 4.52 -2.94
N SER A 356 -25.83 3.53 -3.24
CA SER A 356 -25.11 2.75 -2.21
C SER A 356 -23.82 3.41 -1.72
N PHE A 357 -23.27 4.38 -2.46
CA PHE A 357 -21.95 4.96 -2.20
C PHE A 357 -21.96 6.49 -2.10
N LEU A 358 -23.01 7.13 -2.62
CA LEU A 358 -23.16 8.58 -2.66
C LEU A 358 -24.27 8.99 -1.69
N HIS A 359 -23.90 9.78 -0.67
CA HIS A 359 -24.84 10.35 0.28
C HIS A 359 -25.03 11.84 -0.01
N SER A 360 -26.26 12.33 0.08
CA SER A 360 -26.59 13.72 -0.21
C SER A 360 -27.36 14.38 0.94
N SER A 361 -27.05 15.64 1.22
CA SER A 361 -27.82 16.51 2.10
C SER A 361 -27.93 17.89 1.46
N GLY A 362 -29.08 18.17 0.83
CA GLY A 362 -29.27 19.36 0.01
C GLY A 362 -28.33 19.36 -1.20
N SER A 363 -27.47 20.37 -1.31
CA SER A 363 -26.43 20.49 -2.34
C SER A 363 -25.07 19.90 -1.95
N ASN A 364 -24.95 19.32 -0.76
CA ASN A 364 -23.72 18.69 -0.29
C ASN A 364 -23.76 17.20 -0.56
N TYR A 365 -22.70 16.68 -1.16
CA TYR A 365 -22.55 15.28 -1.52
C TYR A 365 -21.30 14.69 -0.89
N ALA A 366 -21.40 13.44 -0.47
CA ALA A 366 -20.31 12.68 0.11
C ALA A 366 -20.22 11.31 -0.59
N LEU A 367 -19.20 11.12 -1.41
CA LEU A 367 -18.86 9.84 -2.01
C LEU A 367 -17.99 9.05 -1.03
N ARG A 368 -18.44 7.85 -0.64
CA ARG A 368 -17.65 6.92 0.16
C ARG A 368 -17.37 5.64 -0.62
N MET A 369 -16.11 5.43 -1.01
CA MET A 369 -15.70 4.27 -1.82
C MET A 369 -14.35 3.74 -1.40
N LYS A 370 -14.05 2.48 -1.78
CA LYS A 370 -12.72 1.89 -1.57
C LYS A 370 -11.70 2.59 -2.45
N MET A 371 -10.50 2.86 -1.91
CA MET A 371 -9.42 3.47 -2.68
C MET A 371 -8.89 2.53 -3.77
N MET A 372 -8.90 1.23 -3.51
CA MET A 372 -8.50 0.15 -4.42
C MET A 372 -9.40 -1.06 -4.18
N ASP A 373 -9.77 -1.79 -5.22
CA ASP A 373 -10.48 -3.06 -5.10
C ASP A 373 -9.49 -4.23 -5.04
N ARG A 374 -9.98 -5.43 -4.71
CA ARG A 374 -9.11 -6.62 -4.70
C ARG A 374 -8.91 -7.06 -6.15
N LEU A 375 -7.76 -6.72 -6.73
CA LEU A 375 -7.38 -7.13 -8.08
C LEU A 375 -7.19 -8.65 -8.19
N PHE A 376 -6.44 -9.22 -7.25
CA PHE A 376 -6.18 -10.65 -7.12
C PHE A 376 -5.62 -11.00 -5.74
N ASP A 377 -5.41 -12.30 -5.50
CA ASP A 377 -4.95 -12.82 -4.22
C ASP A 377 -3.47 -12.50 -3.99
N ASN A 378 -3.15 -12.04 -2.77
CA ASN A 378 -1.83 -11.55 -2.40
C ASN A 378 -1.28 -10.49 -3.39
N ALA A 379 -2.15 -9.62 -3.94
CA ALA A 379 -1.73 -8.59 -4.87
C ALA A 379 -0.70 -7.63 -4.25
N VAL A 380 0.36 -7.38 -5.00
CA VAL A 380 1.33 -6.31 -4.74
C VAL A 380 1.12 -5.26 -5.82
N VAL A 381 0.78 -4.05 -5.41
CA VAL A 381 0.57 -2.89 -6.29
C VAL A 381 1.70 -1.91 -6.05
N GLN A 382 2.61 -1.76 -7.02
CA GLN A 382 3.75 -0.86 -6.85
C GLN A 382 3.31 0.60 -6.87
N LYS A 383 2.38 0.94 -7.77
CA LYS A 383 1.87 2.31 -7.92
C LYS A 383 0.38 2.31 -8.22
N LEU A 384 -0.40 2.93 -7.35
CA LEU A 384 -1.81 3.23 -7.54
C LEU A 384 -1.99 4.72 -7.76
N ARG A 385 -2.68 5.07 -8.84
CA ARG A 385 -3.16 6.42 -9.11
C ARG A 385 -4.68 6.38 -9.15
N LEU A 386 -5.32 7.06 -8.22
CA LEU A 386 -6.77 7.20 -8.19
C LEU A 386 -7.16 8.58 -8.71
N LYS A 387 -8.05 8.60 -9.70
CA LYS A 387 -8.68 9.80 -10.26
C LYS A 387 -10.17 9.78 -9.97
N ILE A 388 -10.62 10.75 -9.17
CA ILE A 388 -12.04 10.93 -8.83
C ILE A 388 -12.56 12.06 -9.70
N ILE A 389 -13.36 11.73 -10.70
CA ILE A 389 -13.96 12.67 -11.66
C ILE A 389 -15.33 13.07 -11.11
N LEU A 390 -15.42 14.31 -10.64
CA LEU A 390 -16.64 14.86 -10.07
C LEU A 390 -17.50 15.50 -11.16
N PRO A 391 -18.81 15.75 -10.91
CA PRO A 391 -19.62 16.50 -11.85
C PRO A 391 -19.08 17.89 -12.14
N GLU A 392 -19.41 18.40 -13.33
CA GLU A 392 -19.11 19.76 -13.74
C GLU A 392 -19.61 20.79 -12.69
N MET A 393 -18.82 21.83 -12.43
CA MET A 393 -19.11 22.86 -11.40
C MET A 393 -19.12 22.37 -9.95
N SER A 394 -18.60 21.18 -9.65
CA SER A 394 -18.37 20.75 -8.26
C SER A 394 -17.38 21.69 -7.56
N THR A 395 -17.76 22.19 -6.38
CA THR A 395 -16.94 23.12 -5.59
C THR A 395 -16.69 22.60 -4.18
N ASN A 396 -15.80 23.25 -3.42
CA ASN A 396 -15.50 22.93 -2.02
C ASN A 396 -15.10 21.46 -1.81
N ILE A 397 -14.21 20.96 -2.67
CA ILE A 397 -13.85 19.54 -2.71
C ILE A 397 -12.91 19.20 -1.56
N LYS A 398 -13.35 18.33 -0.66
CA LYS A 398 -12.58 17.86 0.51
C LYS A 398 -12.44 16.35 0.47
N LEU A 399 -11.20 15.88 0.39
CA LEU A 399 -10.87 14.46 0.39
C LEU A 399 -10.36 14.02 1.75
N VAL A 400 -10.98 12.98 2.31
CA VAL A 400 -10.54 12.30 3.53
C VAL A 400 -10.06 10.91 3.13
N THR A 401 -8.78 10.62 3.38
CA THR A 401 -8.16 9.33 3.03
C THR A 401 -7.91 8.47 4.27
N PRO A 402 -7.98 7.13 4.15
CA PRO A 402 -7.79 6.22 5.29
C PRO A 402 -6.34 6.13 5.78
N TYR A 403 -5.38 6.54 4.94
CA TYR A 403 -3.96 6.58 5.24
C TYR A 403 -3.28 7.70 4.44
N SER A 404 -2.01 7.94 4.71
CA SER A 404 -1.21 8.96 4.02
C SER A 404 -1.06 8.62 2.53
N VAL A 405 -1.35 9.60 1.69
CA VAL A 405 -1.26 9.53 0.22
C VAL A 405 -0.64 10.81 -0.31
N LYS A 406 -0.07 10.74 -1.51
CA LYS A 406 0.42 11.93 -2.22
C LYS A 406 -0.72 12.51 -3.05
N ARG A 407 -1.21 13.70 -2.69
CA ARG A 407 -2.15 14.45 -3.53
C ARG A 407 -1.39 15.14 -4.66
N LEU A 408 -1.80 14.89 -5.89
CA LEU A 408 -1.27 15.57 -7.07
C LEU A 408 -2.13 16.81 -7.38
N PRO A 409 -1.66 17.73 -8.25
CA PRO A 409 -2.50 18.83 -8.72
C PRO A 409 -3.81 18.31 -9.30
N ASP A 410 -4.91 18.97 -8.94
CA ASP A 410 -6.23 18.62 -9.47
C ASP A 410 -6.22 18.85 -11.00
N GLU A 411 -6.86 17.94 -11.74
CA GLU A 411 -6.92 17.96 -13.20
C GLU A 411 -8.32 18.38 -13.67
N THR A 412 -8.47 18.62 -14.98
CA THR A 412 -9.78 18.83 -15.61
C THR A 412 -10.00 17.75 -16.66
N TYR A 413 -11.14 17.06 -16.59
CA TYR A 413 -11.55 16.04 -17.54
C TYR A 413 -12.72 16.55 -18.37
N LYS A 414 -12.67 16.36 -19.69
CA LYS A 414 -13.75 16.76 -20.59
C LYS A 414 -14.33 15.51 -21.24
N THR A 415 -15.61 15.27 -21.01
CA THR A 415 -16.38 14.23 -21.68
C THR A 415 -17.59 14.84 -22.39
N TYR A 416 -18.47 13.98 -22.91
CA TYR A 416 -19.68 14.38 -23.61
C TYR A 416 -20.54 15.33 -22.76
N LEU A 417 -21.08 16.37 -23.42
CA LEU A 417 -21.95 17.39 -22.83
C LEU A 417 -21.31 18.28 -21.76
N ASP A 418 -19.98 18.24 -21.58
CA ASP A 418 -19.29 19.18 -20.69
C ASP A 418 -19.01 20.51 -21.41
N THR A 419 -19.16 21.64 -20.70
CA THR A 419 -18.85 22.98 -21.22
C THR A 419 -17.49 23.50 -20.75
N PHE A 420 -17.27 23.50 -19.44
CA PHE A 420 -16.04 23.95 -18.78
C PHE A 420 -15.13 22.79 -18.41
N GLY A 421 -15.70 21.58 -18.32
CA GLY A 421 -15.01 20.37 -17.89
C GLY A 421 -15.22 20.05 -16.42
N ARG A 422 -14.96 18.80 -16.08
CA ARG A 422 -15.17 18.19 -14.77
C ARG A 422 -13.90 18.29 -13.92
N PRO A 423 -13.99 18.73 -12.66
CA PRO A 423 -12.86 18.73 -11.77
C PRO A 423 -12.49 17.30 -11.37
N VAL A 424 -11.19 17.00 -11.38
CA VAL A 424 -10.66 15.67 -11.06
C VAL A 424 -9.69 15.77 -9.90
N VAL A 425 -9.98 15.03 -8.83
CA VAL A 425 -9.05 14.88 -7.72
C VAL A 425 -8.13 13.71 -8.01
N VAL A 426 -6.82 13.96 -7.98
CA VAL A 426 -5.80 12.95 -8.28
C VAL A 426 -4.97 12.66 -7.04
N ILE A 427 -4.93 11.39 -6.64
CA ILE A 427 -4.07 10.91 -5.56
C ILE A 427 -3.23 9.72 -6.00
N GLU A 428 -2.04 9.62 -5.43
CA GLU A 428 -1.05 8.60 -5.75
C GLU A 428 -0.55 7.95 -4.46
N LYS A 429 -0.37 6.63 -4.50
CA LYS A 429 0.24 5.88 -3.42
C LYS A 429 1.01 4.69 -3.96
N GLU A 430 2.15 4.42 -3.35
CA GLU A 430 3.07 3.36 -3.75
C GLU A 430 3.09 2.21 -2.73
N ASN A 431 3.58 1.05 -3.16
CA ASN A 431 3.77 -0.15 -2.35
C ASN A 431 2.54 -0.56 -1.53
N LEU A 432 1.47 -0.93 -2.22
CA LEU A 432 0.18 -1.32 -1.66
C LEU A 432 -0.02 -2.83 -1.74
N ILE A 433 -0.84 -3.33 -0.81
CA ILE A 433 -1.28 -4.72 -0.71
C ILE A 433 -2.76 -4.75 -0.34
N ASN A 434 -3.39 -5.93 -0.36
CA ASN A 434 -4.82 -6.08 -0.04
C ASN A 434 -5.23 -5.50 1.34
N ASN A 435 -4.32 -5.42 2.33
CA ASN A 435 -4.60 -4.76 3.61
C ASN A 435 -4.88 -3.24 3.51
N HIS A 436 -4.54 -2.62 2.38
CA HIS A 436 -4.82 -1.21 2.09
C HIS A 436 -6.18 -0.97 1.42
N ILE A 437 -6.99 -2.02 1.23
CA ILE A 437 -8.37 -1.91 0.73
C ILE A 437 -9.23 -1.27 1.84
N GLN A 438 -9.26 0.06 1.85
CA GLN A 438 -10.00 0.88 2.82
C GLN A 438 -10.75 1.99 2.09
N THR A 439 -11.76 2.56 2.75
CA THR A 439 -12.62 3.59 2.15
C THR A 439 -12.02 4.97 2.29
N PHE A 440 -12.08 5.77 1.24
CA PHE A 440 -11.94 7.23 1.29
C PHE A 440 -13.34 7.87 1.27
N THR A 441 -13.40 9.14 1.67
CA THR A 441 -14.60 9.98 1.54
C THR A 441 -14.25 11.26 0.78
N ALA A 442 -14.93 11.52 -0.33
CA ALA A 442 -14.83 12.77 -1.08
C ALA A 442 -16.13 13.57 -0.89
N ASN A 443 -16.01 14.73 -0.23
CA ASN A 443 -17.10 15.67 -0.04
C ASN A 443 -16.99 16.80 -1.05
N TYR A 444 -18.11 17.20 -1.64
CA TYR A 444 -18.17 18.33 -2.57
C TYR A 444 -19.57 18.92 -2.59
N ASN A 445 -19.68 20.14 -3.09
CA ASN A 445 -20.95 20.81 -3.31
C ASN A 445 -21.28 20.77 -4.79
N ASP A 446 -22.50 20.35 -5.12
CA ASP A 446 -23.03 20.38 -6.48
C ASP A 446 -24.25 21.31 -6.53
N LEU A 447 -24.10 22.43 -7.23
CA LEU A 447 -25.14 23.43 -7.47
C LEU A 447 -25.86 23.19 -8.80
N TYR A 448 -25.40 22.22 -9.59
CA TYR A 448 -25.60 22.12 -11.03
C TYR A 448 -26.90 21.42 -11.44
N GLN A 449 -27.40 20.49 -10.62
CA GLN A 449 -28.64 19.74 -10.90
C GLN A 449 -29.85 20.63 -11.21
N LYS A 450 -29.89 21.87 -10.73
CA LYS A 450 -30.99 22.80 -10.97
C LYS A 450 -30.87 23.65 -12.23
N ILE A 451 -29.71 23.75 -12.91
CA ILE A 451 -29.50 24.80 -13.92
C ILE A 451 -29.52 24.27 -15.36
N LYS A 452 -28.91 23.10 -15.64
CA LYS A 452 -28.73 22.61 -17.02
C LYS A 452 -30.03 22.18 -17.71
N ILE A 453 -30.98 21.59 -16.98
CA ILE A 453 -32.30 21.17 -17.52
C ILE A 453 -33.07 22.36 -18.06
N TYR A 454 -33.13 23.46 -17.28
CA TYR A 454 -33.83 24.66 -17.70
C TYR A 454 -33.12 25.35 -18.86
N PHE A 455 -31.79 25.39 -18.86
CA PHE A 455 -31.02 26.10 -19.88
C PHE A 455 -31.04 25.40 -21.25
N PHE A 456 -30.83 24.08 -21.31
CA PHE A 456 -30.86 23.34 -22.58
C PHE A 456 -32.26 23.24 -23.18
N SER A 457 -33.27 23.02 -22.34
CA SER A 457 -34.66 22.98 -22.79
C SER A 457 -35.12 24.37 -23.28
N PHE A 458 -34.67 25.45 -22.64
CA PHE A 458 -34.97 26.82 -23.08
C PHE A 458 -34.35 27.16 -24.45
N ILE A 459 -33.09 26.78 -24.69
CA ILE A 459 -32.42 27.05 -25.97
C ILE A 459 -33.01 26.22 -27.13
N MET A 460 -33.35 24.95 -26.89
CA MET A 460 -34.01 24.14 -27.93
C MET A 460 -35.40 24.67 -28.27
N ASN A 461 -36.15 25.17 -27.29
CA ASN A 461 -37.48 25.74 -27.54
C ASN A 461 -37.41 27.14 -28.18
N LEU A 462 -36.33 27.91 -28.00
CA LEU A 462 -36.17 29.20 -28.68
C LEU A 462 -36.02 29.04 -30.20
N ASN A 463 -35.44 27.95 -30.69
CA ASN A 463 -35.31 27.65 -32.11
C ASN A 463 -36.61 27.13 -32.77
N VAL A 464 -37.70 26.98 -32.01
CA VAL A 464 -39.04 26.64 -32.56
C VAL A 464 -39.87 27.91 -32.83
N PHE A 465 -39.39 29.08 -32.40
CA PHE A 465 -40.07 30.37 -32.55
C PHE A 465 -39.32 31.38 -33.43
N ILE A 466 -38.33 30.92 -34.20
CA ILE A 466 -37.71 31.64 -35.34
C ILE A 466 -37.88 30.72 -36.55
#